data_AF-A0A2J7RMF0-F1
#
_entry.id   AF-A0A2J7RMF0-F1
#
_cell.length_a   1.000
_cell.length_b   1.000
_cell.length_c   1.000
_cell.angle_alpha   90.00
_cell.angle_beta   90.00
_cell.angle_gamma   90.00
#
_symmetry.space_group_name_H-M   'P 1'
#
loop_
_entity.id
_entity.type
_entity.pdbx_description
1 polymer ?
#
loop_
_entity_poly.entity_id
_entity_poly.type
_entity_poly.pdbx_seq_one_letter_code
_entity_poly.pdbx_strand_id
1 'polypeptide(L)'
;MQEDDNCLLLLIDRASQRHKFDNKLKESPMPYKRIRADIADLCLEFMPVLHLYKRIVSLGKHLCGSATDLALRSMIGGDRMEEERGVCAAGILMAMCCHHRCDWGSYTGKDFMVAHGFTAEDFDVMCGISSWATCGSGRSRETSDSEEHVDGHMHADGQRPIHLTLTEDERKIIGRKSKAILNYGRQVYLESHGYKCRQIEYVSEETSPENVCILAKRVADNLML
;
A
#
# COMPACT_ATOMS: atom_id res chain seq x y z
N MET A 1 -2.37 15.72 -38.86
CA MET A 1 -2.71 16.33 -37.56
C MET A 1 -2.18 15.35 -36.52
N GLN A 2 -0.96 15.58 -36.03
CA GLN A 2 -0.34 14.73 -35.02
C GLN A 2 -1.03 15.08 -33.70
N GLU A 3 -1.75 14.14 -33.09
CA GLU A 3 -2.20 14.31 -31.72
C GLU A 3 -0.95 14.41 -30.84
N ASP A 4 -0.74 15.59 -30.25
CA ASP A 4 0.25 15.79 -29.19
C ASP A 4 -0.20 14.97 -27.97
N ASP A 5 0.20 13.70 -27.93
CA ASP A 5 -0.01 12.80 -26.80
C ASP A 5 0.86 13.25 -25.60
N ASN A 6 0.49 14.37 -25.00
CA ASN A 6 1.21 15.00 -23.88
C ASN A 6 1.07 14.21 -22.57
N CYS A 7 0.27 13.13 -22.56
CA CYS A 7 -0.01 12.31 -21.39
C CYS A 7 -0.27 10.86 -21.81
N LEU A 8 0.35 9.91 -21.10
CA LEU A 8 0.15 8.47 -21.29
C LEU A 8 -0.27 7.83 -19.98
N LEU A 9 -1.32 7.01 -20.04
CA LEU A 9 -1.68 6.12 -18.93
C LEU A 9 -0.94 4.78 -19.06
N LEU A 10 0.08 4.57 -18.24
CA LEU A 10 0.78 3.30 -18.14
C LEU A 10 0.18 2.43 -17.03
N LEU A 11 -0.35 1.27 -17.39
CA LEU A 11 -0.95 0.30 -16.49
C LEU A 11 -0.01 -0.88 -16.28
N ILE A 12 0.22 -1.28 -15.03
CA ILE A 12 1.08 -2.40 -14.68
C ILE A 12 0.29 -3.34 -13.79
N ASP A 13 0.03 -4.56 -14.27
CA ASP A 13 -0.77 -5.55 -13.56
C ASP A 13 -0.14 -6.94 -13.69
N ARG A 14 -0.08 -7.71 -12.60
CA ARG A 14 0.38 -9.10 -12.66
C ARG A 14 -0.53 -10.00 -13.49
N ALA A 15 -1.84 -9.74 -13.48
CA ALA A 15 -2.84 -10.51 -14.23
C ALA A 15 -3.99 -9.63 -14.69
N SER A 16 -4.63 -9.99 -15.81
CA SER A 16 -5.85 -9.33 -16.26
C SER A 16 -7.03 -9.73 -15.37
N GLN A 17 -7.55 -8.79 -14.60
CA GLN A 17 -8.79 -8.98 -13.86
C GLN A 17 -9.96 -8.93 -14.84
N ARG A 18 -10.68 -10.04 -14.99
CA ARG A 18 -11.89 -10.11 -15.84
C ARG A 18 -12.98 -9.22 -15.22
N HIS A 19 -13.70 -8.48 -16.06
CA HIS A 19 -14.91 -7.71 -15.73
C HIS A 19 -14.76 -6.37 -14.96
N LYS A 20 -13.59 -5.73 -14.94
CA LYS A 20 -13.50 -4.32 -14.51
C LYS A 20 -13.89 -3.37 -15.64
N PHE A 21 -14.26 -2.14 -15.28
CA PHE A 21 -14.56 -1.00 -16.16
C PHE A 21 -13.44 -0.70 -17.19
N ASP A 22 -12.30 -1.38 -17.12
CA ASP A 22 -11.19 -1.38 -18.09
C ASP A 22 -11.64 -1.54 -19.56
N ASN A 23 -12.76 -2.19 -19.85
CA ASN A 23 -13.30 -2.25 -21.23
C ASN A 23 -13.59 -0.84 -21.79
N LYS A 24 -13.89 0.13 -20.93
CA LYS A 24 -14.12 1.54 -21.29
C LYS A 24 -12.83 2.32 -21.59
N LEU A 25 -11.65 1.78 -21.27
CA LEU A 25 -10.38 2.39 -21.70
C LEU A 25 -10.25 2.41 -23.23
N LYS A 26 -10.91 1.47 -23.92
CA LYS A 26 -10.98 1.48 -25.39
C LYS A 26 -11.73 2.69 -25.95
N GLU A 27 -12.62 3.27 -25.15
CA GLU A 27 -13.41 4.46 -25.49
C GLU A 27 -12.76 5.74 -24.94
N SER A 28 -11.63 5.64 -24.24
CA SER A 28 -10.92 6.79 -23.69
C SER A 28 -10.15 7.51 -24.79
N PRO A 29 -10.23 8.85 -24.87
CA PRO A 29 -9.41 9.64 -25.79
C PRO A 29 -7.93 9.73 -25.35
N MET A 30 -7.59 9.25 -24.16
CA MET A 30 -6.22 9.27 -23.63
C MET A 30 -5.47 7.99 -24.05
N PRO A 31 -4.26 8.09 -24.61
CA PRO A 31 -3.48 6.92 -24.95
C PRO A 31 -3.13 6.15 -23.67
N TYR A 32 -3.16 4.82 -23.76
CA TYR A 32 -2.77 3.95 -22.66
C TYR A 32 -1.91 2.79 -23.15
N LYS A 33 -1.01 2.33 -22.29
CA LYS A 33 -0.21 1.13 -22.49
C LYS A 33 -0.34 0.24 -21.28
N ARG A 34 -0.58 -1.06 -21.48
CA ARG A 34 -0.63 -2.04 -20.38
C ARG A 34 0.55 -2.99 -20.47
N ILE A 35 1.21 -3.20 -19.34
CA ILE A 35 2.28 -4.17 -19.16
C ILE A 35 1.82 -5.20 -18.15
N ARG A 36 1.98 -6.47 -18.53
CA ARG A 36 1.76 -7.59 -17.62
C ARG A 36 3.09 -7.99 -17.03
N ALA A 37 3.29 -7.68 -15.77
CA ALA A 37 4.53 -7.98 -15.05
C ALA A 37 4.20 -8.17 -13.56
N ASP A 38 5.00 -8.99 -12.88
CA ASP A 38 5.04 -8.94 -11.43
C ASP A 38 5.76 -7.65 -11.01
N ILE A 39 5.27 -6.99 -9.96
CA ILE A 39 5.91 -5.77 -9.43
C ILE A 39 7.29 -6.09 -8.85
N ALA A 40 7.53 -7.34 -8.44
CA ALA A 40 8.83 -7.81 -7.99
C ALA A 40 9.90 -7.76 -9.10
N ASP A 41 9.49 -7.88 -10.36
CA ASP A 41 10.37 -7.93 -11.53
C ASP A 41 10.36 -6.59 -12.32
N LEU A 42 9.72 -5.55 -11.78
CA LEU A 42 9.52 -4.30 -12.49
C LEU A 42 10.69 -3.32 -12.26
N CYS A 43 11.42 -3.05 -13.34
CA CYS A 43 12.44 -2.01 -13.39
C CYS A 43 11.99 -0.87 -14.32
N LEU A 44 11.47 0.22 -13.74
CA LEU A 44 10.93 1.36 -14.51
C LEU A 44 11.99 2.04 -15.39
N GLU A 45 13.25 2.04 -14.95
CA GLU A 45 14.39 2.61 -15.69
C GLU A 45 14.62 1.97 -17.07
N PHE A 46 14.32 0.67 -17.22
CA PHE A 46 14.49 -0.04 -18.50
C PHE A 46 13.29 0.11 -19.44
N MET A 47 12.32 0.96 -19.10
CA MET A 47 11.14 1.17 -19.92
C MET A 47 11.30 2.40 -20.82
N PRO A 48 11.56 2.24 -22.13
CA PRO A 48 11.90 3.37 -23.02
C PRO A 48 10.78 4.42 -23.08
N VAL A 49 9.53 3.99 -22.92
CA VAL A 49 8.37 4.88 -22.96
C VAL A 49 8.37 5.92 -21.84
N LEU A 50 8.94 5.61 -20.66
CA LEU A 50 8.93 6.51 -19.52
C LEU A 50 9.90 7.68 -19.70
N HIS A 51 10.99 7.46 -20.45
CA HIS A 51 11.98 8.50 -20.79
C HIS A 51 11.44 9.56 -21.76
N LEU A 52 10.29 9.32 -22.40
CA LEU A 52 9.63 10.29 -23.27
C LEU A 52 8.86 11.37 -22.47
N TYR A 53 8.62 11.15 -21.17
CA TYR A 53 7.77 12.02 -20.36
C TYR A 53 8.58 12.71 -19.25
N LYS A 54 8.43 14.04 -19.15
CA LYS A 54 9.13 14.86 -18.16
C LYS A 54 8.66 14.64 -16.72
N ARG A 55 7.42 14.18 -16.54
CA ARG A 55 6.80 14.02 -15.22
C ARG A 55 6.06 12.70 -15.17
N ILE A 56 6.41 11.88 -14.20
CA ILE A 56 5.78 10.60 -13.95
C ILE A 56 5.05 10.70 -12.61
N VAL A 57 3.78 10.30 -12.59
CA VAL A 57 2.98 10.22 -11.37
C VAL A 57 2.53 8.78 -11.22
N SER A 58 2.81 8.21 -10.05
CA SER A 58 2.51 6.81 -9.75
C SER A 58 1.28 6.71 -8.86
N LEU A 59 0.33 5.88 -9.27
CA LEU A 59 -0.90 5.60 -8.53
C LEU A 59 -0.98 4.10 -8.23
N GLY A 60 -1.14 3.74 -6.97
CA GLY A 60 -1.33 2.35 -6.55
C GLY A 60 -2.60 2.21 -5.73
N LYS A 61 -3.47 1.28 -6.12
CA LYS A 61 -4.63 0.90 -5.31
C LYS A 61 -4.75 -0.61 -5.17
N HIS A 62 -4.90 -1.03 -3.92
CA HIS A 62 -4.98 -2.41 -3.48
C HIS A 62 -3.75 -3.27 -3.82
N LEU A 63 -2.54 -2.70 -3.74
CA LEU A 63 -1.34 -3.53 -3.65
C LEU A 63 -1.32 -4.20 -2.28
N CYS A 64 -1.35 -5.54 -2.23
CA CYS A 64 -1.38 -6.26 -0.97
C CYS A 64 0.03 -6.66 -0.53
N GLY A 65 0.28 -6.56 0.78
CA GLY A 65 1.51 -7.03 1.41
C GLY A 65 2.75 -6.40 0.78
N SER A 66 3.74 -7.23 0.48
CA SER A 66 5.01 -6.87 -0.15
C SER A 66 4.88 -6.06 -1.44
N ALA A 67 3.77 -6.20 -2.19
CA ALA A 67 3.59 -5.50 -3.46
C ALA A 67 3.61 -3.97 -3.29
N THR A 68 3.13 -3.45 -2.16
CA THR A 68 3.18 -2.00 -1.90
C THR A 68 4.61 -1.52 -1.77
N ASP A 69 5.40 -2.22 -0.95
CA ASP A 69 6.78 -1.85 -0.66
C ASP A 69 7.70 -2.06 -1.88
N LEU A 70 7.44 -3.09 -2.70
CA LEU A 70 8.10 -3.28 -4.00
C LEU A 70 7.77 -2.14 -4.98
N ALA A 71 6.52 -1.69 -5.01
CA ALA A 71 6.12 -0.57 -5.84
C ALA A 71 6.78 0.73 -5.36
N LEU A 72 6.86 0.99 -4.05
CA LEU A 72 7.56 2.17 -3.54
C LEU A 72 9.03 2.17 -3.96
N ARG A 73 9.72 1.03 -3.83
CA ARG A 73 11.11 0.86 -4.31
C ARG A 73 11.27 1.15 -5.80
N SER A 74 10.36 0.66 -6.65
CA SER A 74 10.50 0.89 -8.10
C SER A 74 10.27 2.34 -8.52
N MET A 75 9.61 3.15 -7.67
CA MET A 75 9.27 4.55 -7.98
C MET A 75 10.32 5.58 -7.55
N ILE A 76 11.18 5.25 -6.58
CA ILE A 76 12.16 6.21 -6.01
C ILE A 76 13.39 6.42 -6.91
N GLY A 77 13.56 5.60 -7.96
CA GLY A 77 14.76 5.60 -8.81
C GLY A 77 15.97 4.98 -8.10
N GLY A 78 16.87 4.36 -8.86
CA GLY A 78 18.11 3.79 -8.33
C GLY A 78 19.02 4.85 -7.69
N ASP A 79 19.99 4.38 -6.90
CA ASP A 79 21.00 5.22 -6.26
C ASP A 79 21.63 6.19 -7.27
N ARG A 80 21.91 7.40 -6.79
CA ARG A 80 22.36 8.60 -7.54
C ARG A 80 23.63 8.46 -8.39
N MET A 81 24.18 7.25 -8.54
CA MET A 81 25.40 7.00 -9.32
C MET A 81 25.15 6.86 -10.83
N GLU A 82 23.90 6.73 -11.29
CA GLU A 82 23.53 6.74 -12.71
C GLU A 82 22.47 7.82 -13.02
N GLU A 83 22.83 9.10 -12.81
CA GLU A 83 21.94 10.27 -13.03
C GLU A 83 21.32 10.32 -14.44
N GLU A 84 21.93 9.69 -15.45
CA GLU A 84 21.47 9.78 -16.84
C GLU A 84 20.35 8.80 -17.20
N ARG A 85 19.98 7.85 -16.32
CA ARG A 85 18.96 6.82 -16.62
C ARG A 85 17.86 6.63 -15.57
N GLY A 86 17.92 7.37 -14.46
CA GLY A 86 16.98 7.23 -13.36
C GLY A 86 15.55 7.70 -13.72
N VAL A 87 14.59 6.77 -13.69
CA VAL A 87 13.16 7.09 -13.73
C VAL A 87 12.65 7.22 -12.30
N CYS A 88 12.29 8.43 -11.89
CA CYS A 88 11.70 8.68 -10.57
C CYS A 88 10.32 9.32 -10.69
N ALA A 89 9.40 8.93 -9.82
CA ALA A 89 8.08 9.55 -9.78
C ALA A 89 8.16 10.98 -9.20
N ALA A 90 7.59 11.96 -9.90
CA ALA A 90 7.40 13.32 -9.39
C ALA A 90 6.32 13.38 -8.29
N GLY A 91 5.37 12.45 -8.34
CA GLY A 91 4.33 12.28 -7.33
C GLY A 91 3.92 10.82 -7.17
N ILE A 92 3.56 10.44 -5.96
CA ILE A 92 3.15 9.08 -5.60
C ILE A 92 1.86 9.18 -4.78
N LEU A 93 0.84 8.39 -5.15
CA LEU A 93 -0.37 8.19 -4.37
C LEU A 93 -0.61 6.69 -4.19
N MET A 94 -0.46 6.21 -2.95
CA MET A 94 -0.52 4.78 -2.65
C MET A 94 -1.55 4.49 -1.57
N ALA A 95 -2.62 3.78 -1.92
CA ALA A 95 -3.61 3.31 -0.94
C ALA A 95 -3.07 2.10 -0.15
N MET A 96 -3.19 2.15 1.17
CA MET A 96 -2.58 1.22 2.10
C MET A 96 -3.66 0.34 2.72
N CYS A 97 -3.61 -0.98 2.53
CA CYS A 97 -4.69 -1.85 3.01
C CYS A 97 -4.24 -3.18 3.65
N CYS A 98 -3.58 -4.07 2.91
CA CYS A 98 -3.33 -5.45 3.37
C CYS A 98 -2.09 -5.56 4.28
N HIS A 99 -2.07 -4.82 5.39
CA HIS A 99 -0.95 -4.73 6.34
C HIS A 99 -0.60 -6.08 6.97
N HIS A 100 -1.61 -6.93 7.20
CA HIS A 100 -1.44 -8.29 7.72
C HIS A 100 -0.73 -9.25 6.77
N ARG A 101 -0.53 -8.85 5.51
CA ARG A 101 0.23 -9.61 4.50
C ARG A 101 1.60 -9.00 4.22
N CYS A 102 2.00 -7.96 4.96
CA CYS A 102 3.34 -7.41 4.83
C CYS A 102 4.36 -8.44 5.31
N ASP A 103 5.54 -8.37 4.71
CA ASP A 103 6.65 -9.24 5.03
C ASP A 103 7.87 -8.36 5.35
N TRP A 104 8.62 -8.75 6.37
CA TRP A 104 9.79 -8.03 6.81
C TRP A 104 10.85 -7.92 5.71
N GLY A 105 11.05 -8.95 4.89
CA GLY A 105 12.05 -8.97 3.82
C GLY A 105 11.84 -7.85 2.80
N SER A 106 10.58 -7.55 2.50
CA SER A 106 10.18 -6.57 1.49
C SER A 106 9.77 -5.22 2.07
N TYR A 107 9.52 -5.09 3.36
CA TYR A 107 9.09 -3.83 3.97
C TYR A 107 10.10 -2.69 3.74
N THR A 108 9.63 -1.49 3.40
CA THR A 108 10.51 -0.34 3.13
C THR A 108 10.89 0.46 4.38
N GLY A 109 10.06 0.44 5.42
CA GLY A 109 10.28 1.21 6.65
C GLY A 109 11.15 0.52 7.70
N LYS A 110 12.05 -0.41 7.33
CA LYS A 110 12.81 -1.20 8.30
C LYS A 110 13.73 -0.34 9.16
N ASP A 111 14.43 0.60 8.55
CA ASP A 111 15.36 1.48 9.27
C ASP A 111 14.63 2.29 10.34
N PHE A 112 13.42 2.76 10.04
CA PHE A 112 12.54 3.41 11.01
C PHE A 112 12.18 2.47 12.17
N MET A 113 11.77 1.23 11.87
CA MET A 113 11.40 0.24 12.90
C MET A 113 12.58 -0.09 13.81
N VAL A 114 13.73 -0.41 13.23
CA VAL A 114 14.96 -0.75 13.97
C VAL A 114 15.45 0.43 14.80
N ALA A 115 15.39 1.66 14.27
CA ALA A 115 15.76 2.86 15.02
C ALA A 115 14.87 3.11 16.26
N HIS A 116 13.65 2.56 16.27
CA HIS A 116 12.73 2.63 17.40
C HIS A 116 12.70 1.34 18.24
N GLY A 117 13.66 0.44 18.01
CA GLY A 117 13.83 -0.78 18.81
C GLY A 117 12.92 -1.94 18.43
N PHE A 118 12.22 -1.87 17.30
CA PHE A 118 11.43 -2.99 16.80
C PHE A 118 12.29 -4.00 16.06
N THR A 119 12.06 -5.28 16.34
CA THR A 119 12.66 -6.42 15.64
C THR A 119 11.76 -6.90 14.50
N ALA A 120 12.26 -7.85 13.70
CA ALA A 120 11.45 -8.54 12.69
C ALA A 120 10.27 -9.31 13.33
N GLU A 121 10.46 -9.89 14.51
CA GLU A 121 9.41 -10.59 15.25
C GLU A 121 8.32 -9.62 15.73
N ASP A 122 8.71 -8.44 16.23
CA ASP A 122 7.75 -7.40 16.62
C ASP A 122 6.94 -6.93 15.41
N PHE A 123 7.59 -6.78 14.26
CA PHE A 123 6.92 -6.42 13.02
C PHE A 123 5.87 -7.45 12.61
N ASP A 124 6.16 -8.75 12.72
CA ASP A 124 5.20 -9.82 12.40
C ASP A 124 4.00 -9.78 13.35
N VAL A 125 4.23 -9.54 14.65
CA VAL A 125 3.16 -9.33 15.64
C VAL A 125 2.33 -8.10 15.28
N MET A 126 2.95 -6.99 14.90
CA MET A 126 2.26 -5.77 14.47
C MET A 126 1.41 -6.01 13.22
N CYS A 127 1.92 -6.76 12.24
CA CYS A 127 1.16 -7.18 11.07
C CYS A 127 -0.09 -7.98 11.48
N GLY A 128 0.05 -8.91 12.43
CA GLY A 128 -1.09 -9.63 13.01
C GLY A 128 -2.11 -8.70 13.69
N ILE A 129 -1.65 -7.79 14.54
CA ILE A 129 -2.48 -6.80 15.25
C ILE A 129 -3.22 -5.88 14.27
N SER A 130 -2.61 -5.54 13.13
CA SER A 130 -3.22 -4.66 12.12
C SER A 130 -4.56 -5.18 11.60
N SER A 131 -4.76 -6.50 11.60
CA SER A 131 -6.03 -7.14 11.18
C SER A 131 -7.20 -6.79 12.10
N TRP A 132 -6.95 -6.40 13.35
CA TRP A 132 -8.00 -6.05 14.32
C TRP A 132 -8.79 -4.81 13.92
N ALA A 133 -8.26 -3.97 13.03
CA ALA A 133 -8.96 -2.82 12.49
C ALA A 133 -10.01 -3.17 11.42
N THR A 134 -9.95 -4.37 10.83
CA THR A 134 -10.79 -4.74 9.67
C THR A 134 -11.46 -6.10 9.78
N CYS A 135 -10.98 -6.98 10.65
CA CYS A 135 -11.75 -8.14 11.05
C CYS A 135 -13.04 -7.65 11.71
N GLY A 136 -14.19 -7.91 11.06
CA GLY A 136 -15.48 -7.93 11.76
C GLY A 136 -15.41 -8.91 12.94
N SER A 137 -16.45 -8.95 13.79
CA SER A 137 -16.55 -9.61 15.10
C SER A 137 -16.12 -11.09 15.25
N GLY A 138 -15.42 -11.69 14.29
CA GLY A 138 -14.94 -13.07 14.30
C GLY A 138 -16.06 -14.08 14.19
N ARG A 139 -17.31 -13.62 14.07
CA ARG A 139 -18.46 -14.44 13.74
C ARG A 139 -18.35 -14.81 12.26
N SER A 140 -18.04 -16.08 12.00
CA SER A 140 -18.21 -16.67 10.67
C SER A 140 -19.60 -16.28 10.14
N ARG A 141 -19.73 -15.97 8.85
CA ARG A 141 -21.03 -15.70 8.20
C ARG A 141 -21.88 -16.96 8.02
N GLU A 142 -21.66 -17.97 8.84
CA GLU A 142 -22.47 -19.18 8.92
C GLU A 142 -23.26 -19.07 10.23
N THR A 143 -24.58 -19.16 10.11
CA THR A 143 -25.63 -18.91 11.13
C THR A 143 -26.12 -17.46 11.27
N SER A 144 -26.66 -16.91 10.17
CA SER A 144 -27.89 -16.11 10.27
C SER A 144 -29.07 -17.08 10.12
N ASP A 145 -29.62 -17.55 11.25
CA ASP A 145 -31.02 -17.94 11.45
C ASP A 145 -31.12 -18.83 12.71
N SER A 146 -31.21 -18.19 13.86
CA SER A 146 -32.00 -18.63 15.03
C SER A 146 -31.75 -17.65 16.17
N GLU A 147 -32.76 -16.86 16.48
CA GLU A 147 -32.91 -16.25 17.79
C GLU A 147 -33.11 -17.38 18.80
N GLU A 148 -32.18 -17.61 19.72
CA GLU A 148 -32.50 -18.23 21.00
C GLU A 148 -31.43 -17.88 22.05
N HIS A 149 -31.92 -17.40 23.20
CA HIS A 149 -31.16 -17.26 24.42
C HIS A 149 -30.63 -18.63 24.88
N VAL A 150 -29.47 -18.63 25.55
CA VAL A 150 -29.14 -19.34 26.80
C VAL A 150 -27.65 -19.72 26.82
N ASP A 151 -26.98 -19.17 27.83
CA ASP A 151 -25.95 -19.73 28.72
C ASP A 151 -24.72 -20.49 28.18
N GLY A 152 -23.61 -20.28 28.89
CA GLY A 152 -22.27 -20.60 28.42
C GLY A 152 -22.01 -22.08 28.14
N HIS A 153 -21.34 -22.36 27.03
CA HIS A 153 -20.30 -23.37 26.95
C HIS A 153 -19.29 -22.99 25.86
N MET A 154 -18.06 -22.73 26.29
CA MET A 154 -16.90 -22.59 25.42
C MET A 154 -16.54 -23.97 24.85
N HIS A 155 -16.55 -24.11 23.54
CA HIS A 155 -15.83 -25.19 22.86
C HIS A 155 -14.67 -24.61 22.05
N ALA A 156 -13.53 -25.26 22.27
CA ALA A 156 -12.19 -24.88 21.87
C ALA A 156 -11.89 -25.32 20.43
N ASP A 157 -11.40 -24.38 19.63
CA ASP A 157 -10.43 -24.67 18.58
C ASP A 157 -9.46 -23.47 18.45
N GLY A 158 -8.16 -23.75 18.52
CA GLY A 158 -7.07 -22.78 18.50
C GLY A 158 -6.93 -21.92 19.76
N GLN A 159 -6.04 -22.32 20.67
CA GLN A 159 -5.65 -21.58 21.87
C GLN A 159 -5.43 -20.07 21.58
N ARG A 160 -6.41 -19.24 21.91
CA ARG A 160 -6.18 -17.79 22.07
C ARG A 160 -5.45 -17.64 23.41
N PRO A 161 -4.22 -17.10 23.45
CA PRO A 161 -3.54 -16.85 24.70
C PRO A 161 -4.44 -15.98 25.60
N ILE A 162 -4.75 -16.51 26.76
CA ILE A 162 -5.51 -15.88 27.84
C ILE A 162 -4.63 -14.76 28.41
N HIS A 163 -4.75 -13.50 27.98
CA HIS A 163 -4.48 -12.31 28.83
C HIS A 163 -4.81 -10.93 28.22
N LEU A 164 -5.74 -10.79 27.27
CA LEU A 164 -6.17 -9.46 26.81
C LEU A 164 -7.68 -9.45 26.67
N THR A 165 -8.39 -9.12 27.76
CA THR A 165 -9.82 -8.76 27.76
C THR A 165 -9.99 -7.40 27.12
N LEU A 166 -9.62 -7.26 25.85
CA LEU A 166 -9.88 -6.07 25.06
C LEU A 166 -11.26 -6.20 24.42
N THR A 167 -12.06 -5.15 24.55
CA THR A 167 -13.31 -4.97 23.81
C THR A 167 -13.03 -4.91 22.30
N GLU A 168 -14.07 -5.11 21.48
CA GLU A 168 -13.93 -4.99 20.02
C GLU A 168 -13.44 -3.60 19.61
N ASP A 169 -13.89 -2.55 20.28
CA ASP A 169 -13.50 -1.18 19.95
C ASP A 169 -12.05 -0.87 20.34
N GLU A 170 -11.58 -1.38 21.48
CA GLU A 170 -10.16 -1.30 21.85
C GLU A 170 -9.27 -2.03 20.84
N ARG A 171 -9.70 -3.22 20.38
CA ARG A 171 -8.98 -3.98 19.35
C ARG A 171 -8.91 -3.21 18.03
N LYS A 172 -10.02 -2.59 17.61
CA LYS A 172 -10.03 -1.72 16.42
C LYS A 172 -9.05 -0.56 16.57
N ILE A 173 -9.07 0.13 17.70
CA ILE A 173 -8.16 1.26 17.98
C ILE A 173 -6.70 0.81 17.90
N ILE A 174 -6.36 -0.30 18.56
CA ILE A 174 -5.00 -0.85 18.56
C ILE A 174 -4.58 -1.30 17.15
N GLY A 175 -5.47 -1.97 16.42
CA GLY A 175 -5.24 -2.38 15.04
C GLY A 175 -4.95 -1.18 14.14
N ARG A 176 -5.68 -0.07 14.29
CA ARG A 176 -5.42 1.17 13.53
C ARG A 176 -4.10 1.82 13.90
N LYS A 177 -3.74 1.82 15.18
CA LYS A 177 -2.42 2.31 15.62
C LYS A 177 -1.29 1.48 15.00
N SER A 178 -1.42 0.16 14.96
CA SER A 178 -0.45 -0.71 14.28
C SER A 178 -0.32 -0.34 12.79
N LYS A 179 -1.44 -0.20 12.08
CA LYS A 179 -1.45 0.26 10.68
C LYS A 179 -0.78 1.61 10.50
N ALA A 180 -1.05 2.57 11.38
CA ALA A 180 -0.47 3.91 11.33
C ALA A 180 1.06 3.87 11.47
N ILE A 181 1.60 3.03 12.37
CA ILE A 181 3.05 2.87 12.52
C ILE A 181 3.66 2.24 11.26
N LEU A 182 3.05 1.20 10.70
CA LEU A 182 3.50 0.56 9.46
C LEU A 182 3.50 1.55 8.28
N ASN A 183 2.49 2.42 8.18
CA ASN A 183 2.44 3.45 7.14
C ASN A 183 3.43 4.58 7.39
N TYR A 184 3.66 4.96 8.65
CA TYR A 184 4.64 5.95 9.00
C TYR A 184 6.06 5.51 8.64
N GLY A 185 6.42 4.23 8.85
CA GLY A 185 7.73 3.73 8.39
C GLY A 185 7.92 3.85 6.87
N ARG A 186 6.86 3.65 6.07
CA ARG A 186 6.90 3.86 4.61
C ARG A 186 6.97 5.35 4.24
N GLN A 187 6.33 6.19 5.04
CA GLN A 187 6.44 7.64 4.90
C GLN A 187 7.88 8.11 5.14
N VAL A 188 8.51 7.67 6.23
CA VAL A 188 9.91 7.97 6.57
C VAL A 188 10.85 7.49 5.46
N TYR A 189 10.59 6.30 4.91
CA TYR A 189 11.32 5.80 3.74
C TYR A 189 11.21 6.73 2.54
N LEU A 190 10.01 7.19 2.17
CA LEU A 190 9.87 8.13 1.06
C LEU A 190 10.54 9.48 1.35
N GLU A 191 10.44 9.96 2.60
CA GLU A 191 11.07 11.21 3.03
C GLU A 191 12.59 11.15 2.95
N SER A 192 13.21 10.02 3.32
CA SER A 192 14.65 9.82 3.16
C SER A 192 15.10 9.77 1.70
N HIS A 193 14.18 9.54 0.76
CA HIS A 193 14.42 9.55 -0.69
C HIS A 193 13.98 10.87 -1.36
N GLY A 194 13.86 11.95 -0.60
CA GLY A 194 13.63 13.29 -1.14
C GLY A 194 12.17 13.60 -1.48
N TYR A 195 11.22 12.92 -0.84
CA TYR A 195 9.80 13.23 -0.97
C TYR A 195 9.28 14.00 0.24
N LYS A 196 8.33 14.91 0.01
CA LYS A 196 7.47 15.45 1.06
C LYS A 196 6.18 14.64 1.09
N CYS A 197 5.89 14.03 2.23
CA CYS A 197 4.81 13.07 2.35
C CYS A 197 3.71 13.52 3.32
N ARG A 198 2.49 13.02 3.08
CA ARG A 198 1.35 13.12 3.99
C ARG A 198 0.53 11.85 3.91
N GLN A 199 0.05 11.36 5.05
CA GLN A 199 -1.01 10.36 5.10
C GLN A 199 -2.36 11.10 5.08
N ILE A 200 -3.27 10.69 4.20
CA ILE A 200 -4.60 11.28 4.08
C ILE A 200 -5.66 10.19 4.06
N GLU A 201 -6.83 10.51 4.61
CA GLU A 201 -8.03 9.69 4.45
C GLU A 201 -8.71 10.07 3.13
N TYR A 202 -8.85 9.11 2.21
CA TYR A 202 -9.42 9.36 0.88
C TYR A 202 -10.93 9.11 0.82
N VAL A 203 -11.49 8.42 1.81
CA VAL A 203 -12.94 8.20 2.03
C VAL A 203 -13.25 8.11 3.52
N SER A 204 -14.53 8.22 3.89
CA SER A 204 -14.95 7.96 5.27
C SER A 204 -14.67 6.50 5.65
N GLU A 205 -14.43 6.28 6.93
CA GLU A 205 -14.23 4.95 7.46
C GLU A 205 -15.46 4.05 7.26
N GLU A 206 -16.66 4.62 7.33
CA GLU A 206 -17.92 3.92 7.04
C GLU A 206 -17.96 3.34 5.62
N THR A 207 -17.29 4.00 4.67
CA THR A 207 -17.18 3.52 3.29
C THR A 207 -16.14 2.42 3.16
N SER A 208 -14.99 2.58 3.82
CA SER A 208 -13.93 1.58 3.84
C SER A 208 -13.08 1.76 5.11
N PRO A 209 -12.86 0.71 5.91
CA PRO A 209 -11.92 0.79 7.03
C PRO A 209 -10.45 0.81 6.57
N GLU A 210 -10.19 0.57 5.28
CA GLU A 210 -8.90 0.78 4.62
C GLU A 210 -8.95 2.07 3.81
N ASN A 211 -9.01 3.23 4.48
CA ASN A 211 -9.24 4.54 3.87
C ASN A 211 -8.03 5.46 3.83
N VAL A 212 -6.84 4.99 4.21
CA VAL A 212 -5.63 5.81 4.25
C VAL A 212 -4.78 5.59 2.99
N CYS A 213 -4.25 6.67 2.43
CA CYS A 213 -3.21 6.64 1.42
C CYS A 213 -2.04 7.55 1.78
N ILE A 214 -0.85 7.21 1.26
CA ILE A 214 0.31 8.10 1.29
C ILE A 214 0.28 8.94 0.01
N LEU A 215 0.26 10.26 0.19
CA LEU A 215 0.51 11.25 -0.86
C LEU A 215 1.94 11.76 -0.69
N ALA A 216 2.78 11.55 -1.69
CA ALA A 216 4.15 12.01 -1.70
C ALA A 216 4.43 12.84 -2.94
N LYS A 217 5.11 13.98 -2.75
CA LYS A 217 5.57 14.86 -3.83
C LYS A 217 7.07 14.98 -3.73
N ARG A 218 7.79 14.74 -4.84
CA ARG A 218 9.24 14.92 -4.87
C ARG A 218 9.57 16.37 -4.54
N VAL A 219 10.47 16.57 -3.59
CA VAL A 219 11.06 17.89 -3.33
C VAL A 219 12.00 18.16 -4.50
N ALA A 220 11.76 19.23 -5.25
CA ALA A 220 12.72 19.62 -6.27
C ALA A 220 14.05 19.90 -5.56
N ASP A 221 15.15 19.35 -6.07
CA ASP A 221 16.47 19.81 -5.67
C ASP A 221 16.47 21.32 -5.97
N ASN A 222 16.43 22.14 -4.92
CA ASN A 222 16.87 23.51 -5.07
C ASN A 222 18.35 23.36 -5.43
N LEU A 223 18.66 23.35 -6.73
CA LEU A 223 19.97 23.77 -7.17
C LEU A 223 20.20 25.11 -6.48
N MET A 224 21.04 25.09 -5.45
CA MET A 224 21.72 26.28 -5.00
C MET A 224 22.48 26.77 -6.22
N LEU A 225 21.91 27.78 -6.88
CA LEU A 225 22.61 28.68 -7.78
C LEU A 225 23.64 29.47 -6.98
#